data_AF-A0A9Q3YUX0-F1
#
_entry.id   AF-A0A9Q3YUX0-F1
#
_cell.length_a   1.000
_cell.length_b   1.000
_cell.length_c   1.000
_cell.angle_alpha   90.00
_cell.angle_beta   90.00
_cell.angle_gamma   90.00
#
_symmetry.space_group_name_H-M   'P 1'
#
loop_
_entity.id
_entity.type
_entity.pdbx_description
1 polymer ?
#
loop_
_entity_poly.entity_id
_entity_poly.type
_entity_poly.pdbx_seq_one_letter_code
_entity_poly.pdbx_strand_id
1 'polypeptide(L)'
;MNSLLELFQGTYLYTSGNTSFKIVLEKKIKQNVGLHFEDLIIGEYQYIKNGVEKINTLSNLNISYSDQFLKHGIAGNSIISNINNRLWKCPQCNPNEKRAVLRIRDRVTDRYANILMRRTVINGQQVMQVKINNVNTVSYNVDTESPPEDFSLPLGEFIMIK
;
A
#
# COMPACT_ATOMS: atom_id res chain seq x y z
N MET A 1 10.22 16.08 6.71
CA MET A 1 9.40 14.87 6.46
C MET A 1 8.04 15.23 5.85
N ASN A 2 7.38 16.29 6.34
CA ASN A 2 6.06 16.74 5.89
C ASN A 2 5.90 16.90 4.36
N SER A 3 6.87 17.48 3.64
CA SER A 3 6.79 17.66 2.17
C SER A 3 7.03 16.39 1.34
N LEU A 4 7.66 15.34 1.89
CA LEU A 4 8.04 14.15 1.12
C LEU A 4 6.87 13.19 0.91
N LEU A 5 5.92 13.15 1.85
CA LEU A 5 4.74 12.31 1.74
C LEU A 5 3.79 12.80 0.63
N GLU A 6 3.75 14.10 0.37
CA GLU A 6 2.93 14.71 -0.69
C GLU A 6 3.23 14.14 -2.07
N LEU A 7 4.43 13.61 -2.28
CA LEU A 7 4.82 12.98 -3.54
C LEU A 7 3.98 11.73 -3.84
N PHE A 8 3.44 11.06 -2.82
CA PHE A 8 2.76 9.77 -2.97
C PHE A 8 1.24 9.87 -2.99
N GLN A 9 0.66 11.04 -2.67
CA GLN A 9 -0.79 11.21 -2.72
C GLN A 9 -1.35 11.13 -4.15
N GLY A 10 -2.53 10.54 -4.30
CA GLY A 10 -3.17 10.37 -5.59
C GLY A 10 -4.06 9.14 -5.66
N THR A 11 -4.75 9.03 -6.79
CA THR A 11 -5.42 7.80 -7.22
C THR A 11 -4.49 7.08 -8.18
N TYR A 12 -4.35 5.78 -8.08
CA TYR A 12 -3.50 4.97 -8.95
C TYR A 12 -4.26 3.74 -9.41
N LEU A 13 -4.18 3.44 -10.70
CA LEU A 13 -4.86 2.32 -11.31
C LEU A 13 -3.88 1.41 -12.04
N TYR A 14 -3.88 0.13 -11.67
CA TYR A 14 -3.32 -0.96 -12.44
C TYR A 14 -4.44 -1.69 -13.19
N THR A 15 -4.19 -2.04 -14.45
CA THR A 15 -5.10 -2.87 -15.26
C THR A 15 -4.31 -3.94 -16.00
N SER A 16 -4.88 -5.13 -16.11
CA SER A 16 -4.38 -6.23 -16.92
C SER A 16 -5.55 -7.13 -17.33
N GLY A 17 -5.98 -7.00 -18.59
CA GLY A 17 -7.22 -7.59 -19.07
C GLY A 17 -8.42 -7.16 -18.20
N ASN A 18 -9.17 -8.14 -17.70
CA ASN A 18 -10.33 -7.91 -16.82
C ASN A 18 -9.97 -7.78 -15.33
N THR A 19 -8.69 -7.70 -14.98
CA THR A 19 -8.22 -7.50 -13.61
C THR A 19 -7.80 -6.04 -13.42
N SER A 20 -8.24 -5.41 -12.34
CA SER A 20 -7.81 -4.06 -11.97
C SER A 20 -7.56 -3.94 -10.48
N PHE A 21 -6.59 -3.10 -10.13
CA PHE A 21 -6.30 -2.76 -8.75
C PHE A 21 -6.14 -1.24 -8.65
N LYS A 22 -7.06 -0.63 -7.91
CA LYS A 22 -7.12 0.81 -7.69
C LYS A 22 -6.70 1.11 -6.26
N ILE A 23 -5.84 2.11 -6.09
CA ILE A 23 -5.40 2.62 -4.79
C ILE A 23 -5.69 4.11 -4.75
N VAL A 24 -6.20 4.62 -3.63
CA VAL A 24 -6.36 6.06 -3.37
C VAL A 24 -5.63 6.41 -2.09
N LEU A 25 -4.70 7.35 -2.18
CA LEU A 25 -3.84 7.79 -1.06
C LEU A 25 -4.01 9.28 -0.78
N GLU A 26 -4.14 9.62 0.49
CA GLU A 26 -4.17 10.98 1.00
C GLU A 26 -3.10 11.19 2.07
N LYS A 27 -2.42 12.33 1.99
CA LYS A 27 -1.60 12.80 3.10
C LYS A 27 -2.50 13.45 4.14
N LYS A 28 -2.31 13.06 5.40
CA LYS A 28 -2.95 13.67 6.56
C LYS A 28 -1.89 14.15 7.54
N ILE A 29 -2.16 15.30 8.16
CA ILE A 29 -1.25 15.96 9.11
C ILE A 29 -1.74 15.68 10.52
N LYS A 30 -0.81 15.44 11.46
CA LYS A 30 -1.08 15.31 12.90
C LYS A 30 -2.30 14.42 13.21
N GLN A 31 -2.28 13.20 12.68
CA GLN A 31 -3.33 12.22 12.90
C GLN A 31 -3.06 11.37 14.14
N ASN A 32 -4.12 10.95 14.82
CA ASN A 32 -4.01 10.05 15.96
C ASN A 32 -3.65 8.63 15.49
N VAL A 33 -2.56 8.09 16.02
CA VAL A 33 -2.08 6.72 15.78
C VAL A 33 -2.06 5.91 17.08
N GLY A 34 -3.05 6.17 17.95
CA GLY A 34 -3.26 5.50 19.23
C GLY A 34 -2.70 6.29 20.41
N LEU A 35 -1.38 6.30 20.57
CA LEU A 35 -0.70 6.90 21.74
C LEU A 35 -0.05 8.26 21.46
N HIS A 36 0.07 8.65 20.19
CA HIS A 36 0.71 9.88 19.76
C HIS A 36 0.15 10.34 18.41
N PHE A 37 0.69 11.44 17.89
CA PHE A 37 0.27 12.03 16.62
C PHE A 37 1.39 12.01 15.60
N GLU A 38 1.06 11.67 14.35
CA GLU A 38 2.00 11.65 13.24
C GLU A 38 1.41 12.26 11.97
N ASP A 39 2.28 12.75 11.09
CA ASP A 39 1.91 12.94 9.68
C ASP A 39 1.96 11.56 8.99
N LEU A 40 0.90 11.20 8.27
CA LEU A 40 0.86 9.93 7.53
C LEU A 40 0.24 10.04 6.14
N ILE A 41 0.55 9.05 5.32
CA ILE A 41 -0.31 8.65 4.22
C ILE A 41 -1.34 7.67 4.76
N ILE A 42 -2.62 7.95 4.55
CA ILE A 42 -3.69 6.95 4.60
C ILE A 42 -4.12 6.60 3.19
N GLY A 43 -4.79 5.47 3.05
CA GLY A 43 -5.39 5.11 1.78
C GLY A 43 -6.30 3.91 1.84
N GLU A 44 -7.01 3.72 0.74
CA GLU A 44 -7.96 2.64 0.53
C GLU A 44 -7.82 2.10 -0.89
N TYR A 45 -8.43 0.96 -1.16
CA TYR A 45 -8.24 0.26 -2.43
C TYR A 45 -9.52 -0.42 -2.92
N GLN A 46 -9.52 -0.76 -4.21
CA GLN A 46 -10.50 -1.62 -4.85
C GLN A 46 -9.77 -2.65 -5.70
N TYR A 47 -10.15 -3.91 -5.57
CA TYR A 47 -9.57 -5.01 -6.34
C TYR A 47 -10.65 -5.77 -7.09
N ILE A 48 -10.51 -5.83 -8.41
CA ILE A 48 -11.35 -6.58 -9.33
C ILE A 48 -10.48 -7.66 -9.97
N LYS A 49 -10.88 -8.92 -9.84
CA LYS A 49 -10.14 -10.07 -10.40
C LYS A 49 -11.05 -10.77 -11.41
N ASN A 50 -10.60 -10.84 -12.66
CA ASN A 50 -11.33 -11.45 -13.77
C ASN A 50 -12.77 -10.90 -13.92
N GLY A 51 -12.95 -9.59 -13.81
CA GLY A 51 -14.24 -8.91 -13.94
C GLY A 51 -15.15 -8.97 -12.71
N VAL A 52 -14.73 -9.67 -11.64
CA VAL A 52 -15.50 -9.77 -10.39
C VAL A 52 -14.84 -8.92 -9.31
N GLU A 53 -15.60 -7.98 -8.73
CA GLU A 53 -15.15 -7.20 -7.59
C GLU A 53 -14.93 -8.14 -6.39
N LYS A 54 -13.69 -8.18 -5.90
CA LYS A 54 -13.31 -9.00 -4.74
C LYS A 54 -13.43 -8.21 -3.44
N ILE A 55 -13.09 -6.92 -3.50
CA ILE A 55 -13.15 -6.02 -2.35
C ILE A 55 -13.10 -4.57 -2.80
N ASN A 56 -13.79 -3.71 -2.07
CA ASN A 56 -13.79 -2.27 -2.27
C ASN A 56 -13.85 -1.58 -0.90
N THR A 57 -12.76 -0.90 -0.53
CA THR A 57 -12.66 -0.17 0.75
C THR A 57 -12.69 1.34 0.57
N LEU A 58 -12.91 1.84 -0.65
CA LEU A 58 -12.78 3.26 -1.00
C LEU A 58 -13.68 4.18 -0.17
N SER A 59 -14.86 3.70 0.26
CA SER A 59 -15.77 4.44 1.14
C SER A 59 -15.14 4.78 2.50
N ASN A 60 -14.14 4.02 2.94
CA ASN A 60 -13.52 4.17 4.25
C ASN A 60 -12.53 5.32 4.32
N LEU A 61 -12.13 5.91 3.18
CA LEU A 61 -11.12 6.96 3.11
C LEU A 61 -11.50 8.21 3.91
N ASN A 62 -12.79 8.48 4.02
CA ASN A 62 -13.34 9.65 4.71
C ASN A 62 -13.66 9.39 6.20
N ILE A 63 -13.44 8.16 6.69
CA ILE A 63 -13.76 7.81 8.07
C ILE A 63 -12.63 8.29 8.99
N SER A 64 -12.98 9.02 10.05
CA SER A 64 -12.03 9.39 11.08
C SER A 64 -11.97 8.31 12.16
N TYR A 65 -10.94 7.46 12.13
CA TYR A 65 -10.73 6.42 13.13
C TYR A 65 -9.98 6.95 14.35
N SER A 66 -10.15 6.26 15.49
CA SER A 66 -9.36 6.51 16.71
C SER A 66 -7.87 6.21 16.51
N ASP A 67 -7.55 5.28 15.63
CA ASP A 67 -6.19 4.99 15.17
C ASP A 67 -6.18 4.91 13.64
N GLN A 68 -5.69 5.99 13.04
CA GLN A 68 -5.65 6.18 11.58
C GLN A 68 -4.67 5.19 10.90
N PHE A 69 -3.62 4.75 11.60
CA PHE A 69 -2.64 3.83 11.06
C PHE A 69 -3.15 2.38 11.02
N LEU A 70 -3.78 1.92 12.11
CA LEU A 70 -4.25 0.53 12.20
C LEU A 70 -5.56 0.29 11.44
N LYS A 71 -6.39 1.33 11.26
CA LYS A 71 -7.77 1.19 10.78
C LYS A 71 -7.99 1.59 9.33
N HIS A 72 -7.05 2.22 8.63
CA HIS A 72 -7.13 2.37 7.16
C HIS A 72 -6.58 1.16 6.40
N GLY A 73 -7.07 0.95 5.19
CA GLY A 73 -6.64 -0.15 4.32
C GLY A 73 -5.16 -0.05 3.95
N ILE A 74 -4.65 1.16 3.77
CA ILE A 74 -3.24 1.48 3.57
C ILE A 74 -2.85 2.59 4.54
N ALA A 75 -1.70 2.45 5.23
CA ALA A 75 -1.21 3.52 6.09
C ALA A 75 0.31 3.48 6.32
N GLY A 76 0.91 4.65 6.53
CA GLY A 76 2.30 4.78 6.97
C GLY A 76 2.97 6.09 6.55
N ASN A 77 4.22 6.26 6.95
CA ASN A 77 5.00 7.46 6.67
C ASN A 77 6.50 7.20 6.46
N SER A 78 6.91 5.93 6.35
CA SER A 78 8.31 5.58 6.21
C SER A 78 8.84 5.91 4.82
N ILE A 79 9.96 6.63 4.76
CA ILE A 79 10.64 6.99 3.51
C ILE A 79 12.01 6.31 3.42
N ILE A 80 12.23 5.56 2.35
CA ILE A 80 13.56 5.06 1.98
C ILE A 80 14.24 6.11 1.10
N SER A 81 15.45 6.50 1.50
CA SER A 81 16.35 7.36 0.71
C SER A 81 17.54 6.61 0.11
N ASN A 82 17.79 5.37 0.52
CA ASN A 82 18.91 4.57 0.02
C ASN A 82 18.44 3.64 -1.11
N ILE A 83 18.99 3.81 -2.32
CA ILE A 83 18.63 3.01 -3.49
C ILE A 83 18.96 1.51 -3.35
N ASN A 84 19.92 1.17 -2.49
CA ASN A 84 20.36 -0.19 -2.17
C ASN A 84 19.64 -0.80 -0.96
N ASN A 85 18.55 -0.18 -0.49
CA ASN A 85 17.78 -0.71 0.64
C ASN A 85 17.27 -2.13 0.36
N ARG A 86 17.44 -3.03 1.35
CA ARG A 86 17.07 -4.45 1.26
C ARG A 86 15.61 -4.69 0.91
N LEU A 87 14.70 -3.77 1.25
CA LEU A 87 13.26 -3.92 1.01
C LEU A 87 12.92 -3.83 -0.47
N TRP A 88 13.64 -3.00 -1.23
CA TRP A 88 13.50 -2.91 -2.69
C TRP A 88 14.75 -2.25 -3.29
N LYS A 89 15.67 -3.09 -3.76
CA LYS A 89 16.88 -2.65 -4.45
C LYS A 89 16.53 -2.12 -5.84
N CYS A 90 17.09 -0.98 -6.20
CA CYS A 90 17.09 -0.49 -7.57
C CYS A 90 18.38 0.31 -7.79
N PRO A 91 19.49 -0.38 -8.09
CA PRO A 91 20.79 0.26 -8.30
C PRO A 91 20.82 1.17 -9.53
N GLN A 92 19.94 0.96 -10.50
CA GLN A 92 19.77 1.78 -11.69
C GLN A 92 18.90 3.05 -11.46
N CYS A 93 18.29 3.19 -10.28
CA CYS A 93 17.50 4.36 -9.94
C CYS A 93 18.39 5.57 -9.68
N ASN A 94 17.84 6.78 -9.81
CA ASN A 94 18.52 7.98 -9.34
C ASN A 94 18.73 7.87 -7.81
N PRO A 95 19.97 8.08 -7.30
CA PRO A 95 20.29 7.98 -5.87
C PRO A 95 19.42 8.84 -4.94
N ASN A 96 18.85 9.93 -5.46
CA ASN A 96 18.01 10.86 -4.72
C ASN A 96 16.51 10.50 -4.75
N GLU A 97 16.11 9.47 -5.51
CA GLU A 97 14.72 9.00 -5.53
C GLU A 97 14.24 8.61 -4.13
N LYS A 98 13.07 9.10 -3.76
CA LYS A 98 12.39 8.72 -2.52
C LYS A 98 11.41 7.58 -2.81
N ARG A 99 11.37 6.60 -1.92
CA ARG A 99 10.38 5.52 -1.94
C ARG A 99 9.59 5.54 -0.64
N ALA A 100 8.28 5.36 -0.73
CA ALA A 100 7.45 5.16 0.45
C ALA A 100 7.38 3.68 0.80
N VAL A 101 7.36 3.38 2.08
CA VAL A 101 7.00 2.06 2.62
C VAL A 101 5.79 2.27 3.51
N LEU A 102 4.67 1.70 3.11
CA LEU A 102 3.42 1.73 3.86
C LEU A 102 3.02 0.29 4.19
N ARG A 103 2.05 0.13 5.09
CA ARG A 103 1.35 -1.13 5.30
C ARG A 103 0.11 -1.16 4.41
N ILE A 104 -0.19 -2.32 3.83
CA ILE A 104 -1.50 -2.62 3.25
C ILE A 104 -2.14 -3.75 4.06
N ARG A 105 -3.39 -3.58 4.47
CA ARG A 105 -4.17 -4.57 5.22
C ARG A 105 -5.20 -5.20 4.29
N ASP A 106 -5.15 -6.50 4.17
CA ASP A 106 -6.21 -7.30 3.55
C ASP A 106 -7.39 -7.38 4.50
N ARG A 107 -8.54 -6.84 4.10
CA ARG A 107 -9.75 -6.84 4.95
C ARG A 107 -10.56 -8.12 4.86
N VAL A 108 -10.24 -9.01 3.92
CA VAL A 108 -10.86 -10.32 3.84
C VAL A 108 -10.23 -11.24 4.89
N THR A 109 -8.91 -11.28 4.96
CA THR A 109 -8.18 -12.22 5.85
C THR A 109 -7.63 -11.59 7.13
N ASP A 110 -7.81 -10.28 7.30
CA ASP A 110 -7.21 -9.45 8.35
C ASP A 110 -5.67 -9.45 8.42
N ARG A 111 -5.03 -9.98 7.37
CA ARG A 111 -3.58 -10.02 7.21
C ARG A 111 -3.06 -8.68 6.70
N TYR A 112 -1.75 -8.49 6.75
CA TYR A 112 -1.10 -7.29 6.25
C TYR A 112 0.21 -7.61 5.53
N ALA A 113 0.57 -6.72 4.61
CA ALA A 113 1.79 -6.79 3.83
C ALA A 113 2.44 -5.40 3.75
N ASN A 114 3.67 -5.35 3.26
CA ASN A 114 4.29 -4.10 2.86
C ASN A 114 3.75 -3.67 1.49
N ILE A 115 3.50 -2.38 1.32
CA ILE A 115 3.32 -1.74 0.02
C ILE A 115 4.43 -0.69 -0.15
N LEU A 116 5.33 -0.93 -1.10
CA LEU A 116 6.42 -0.04 -1.43
C LEU A 116 6.08 0.74 -2.70
N MET A 117 6.37 2.03 -2.71
CA MET A 117 5.95 2.92 -3.79
C MET A 117 7.09 3.80 -4.26
N ARG A 118 7.21 3.93 -5.58
CA ARG A 118 8.24 4.70 -6.27
C ARG A 118 7.62 5.45 -7.45
N ARG A 119 7.84 6.76 -7.52
CA ARG A 119 7.54 7.54 -8.73
C ARG A 119 8.61 7.30 -9.78
N THR A 120 8.20 7.11 -11.03
CA THR A 120 9.13 7.06 -12.15
C THR A 120 8.43 7.51 -13.44
N VAL A 121 9.18 7.52 -14.53
CA VAL A 121 8.68 7.82 -15.87
C VAL A 121 8.97 6.63 -16.76
N ILE A 122 7.94 6.09 -17.41
CA ILE A 122 8.06 5.01 -18.39
C ILE A 122 7.48 5.53 -19.70
N ASN A 123 8.29 5.53 -20.76
CA ASN A 123 7.91 6.03 -22.09
C ASN A 123 7.29 7.45 -22.06
N GLY A 124 7.82 8.34 -21.22
CA GLY A 124 7.34 9.72 -21.08
C GLY A 124 6.11 9.89 -20.17
N GLN A 125 5.46 8.81 -19.73
CA GLN A 125 4.33 8.86 -18.81
C GLN A 125 4.81 8.75 -17.35
N GLN A 126 4.38 9.68 -16.49
CA GLN A 126 4.58 9.54 -15.05
C GLN A 126 3.74 8.38 -14.52
N VAL A 127 4.39 7.47 -13.81
CA VAL A 127 3.75 6.29 -13.23
C VAL A 127 4.18 6.11 -11.77
N MET A 128 3.35 5.37 -11.03
CA MET A 128 3.72 4.86 -9.72
C MET A 128 4.04 3.37 -9.85
N GLN A 129 5.30 3.01 -9.64
CA GLN A 129 5.68 1.62 -9.46
C GLN A 129 5.37 1.23 -8.02
N VAL A 130 4.63 0.13 -7.86
CA VAL A 130 4.19 -0.40 -6.57
C VAL A 130 4.69 -1.82 -6.42
N LYS A 131 5.17 -2.18 -5.24
CA LYS A 131 5.51 -3.55 -4.88
C LYS A 131 4.78 -3.97 -3.61
N ILE A 132 4.02 -5.07 -3.68
CA ILE A 132 3.37 -5.66 -2.51
C ILE A 132 4.06 -6.98 -2.18
N ASN A 133 4.62 -7.08 -0.97
CA ASN A 133 5.36 -8.24 -0.50
C ASN A 133 5.36 -8.35 1.02
N ASN A 134 6.07 -9.36 1.55
CA ASN A 134 6.26 -9.57 2.98
C ASN A 134 4.92 -9.63 3.73
N VAL A 135 4.01 -10.48 3.26
CA VAL A 135 2.78 -10.81 3.99
C VAL A 135 3.16 -11.34 5.37
N ASN A 136 2.47 -10.87 6.40
CA ASN A 136 2.67 -11.37 7.75
C ASN A 136 2.35 -12.87 7.86
N THR A 137 3.12 -13.54 8.70
CA THR A 137 2.87 -14.94 9.08
C THR A 137 1.75 -14.99 10.11
N VAL A 138 0.92 -16.03 10.02
CA VAL A 138 -0.11 -16.35 11.01
C VAL A 138 0.21 -17.75 11.53
N SER A 139 0.31 -17.87 12.86
CA SER A 139 0.42 -19.16 13.54
C SER A 139 -0.98 -19.66 13.88
N TYR A 140 -1.22 -20.95 13.71
CA TYR A 140 -2.48 -21.61 14.03
C TYR A 140 -2.19 -23.00 14.60
N ASN A 141 -3.12 -23.55 15.37
CA ASN A 141 -3.02 -24.90 15.91
C ASN A 141 -3.54 -25.91 14.88
N VAL A 142 -2.64 -26.72 14.31
CA VAL A 142 -2.97 -27.72 13.29
C VAL A 142 -3.93 -28.81 13.74
N ASP A 143 -4.04 -29.04 15.06
CA ASP A 143 -4.92 -30.07 15.62
C ASP A 143 -6.34 -29.54 15.87
N THR A 144 -6.51 -28.22 16.02
CA THR A 144 -7.79 -27.62 16.44
C THR A 144 -8.34 -26.56 15.49
N GLU A 145 -7.55 -26.10 14.53
CA GLU A 145 -7.88 -24.99 13.64
C GLU A 145 -7.62 -25.36 12.18
N SER A 146 -8.43 -24.81 11.28
CA SER A 146 -8.14 -24.89 9.84
C SER A 146 -6.99 -23.93 9.49
N PRO A 147 -6.21 -24.24 8.44
CA PRO A 147 -5.18 -23.32 7.95
C PRO A 147 -5.78 -21.93 7.65
N PRO A 148 -5.07 -20.84 8.00
CA PRO A 148 -5.53 -19.49 7.73
C PRO A 148 -5.61 -19.27 6.22
N GLU A 149 -6.59 -18.46 5.81
CA GLU A 149 -6.74 -18.10 4.40
C GLU A 149 -5.51 -17.37 3.85
N ASP A 150 -5.26 -17.62 2.56
CA ASP A 150 -4.22 -16.93 1.81
C ASP A 150 -4.54 -15.45 1.64
N PHE A 151 -3.49 -14.63 1.61
CA PHE A 151 -3.61 -13.20 1.36
C PHE A 151 -4.34 -12.93 0.04
N SER A 152 -5.43 -12.20 0.09
CA SER A 152 -6.40 -12.09 -1.01
C SER A 152 -6.07 -10.98 -2.01
N LEU A 153 -5.24 -10.02 -1.63
CA LEU A 153 -4.80 -8.90 -2.48
C LEU A 153 -3.66 -9.32 -3.41
N PRO A 154 -3.49 -8.64 -4.56
CA PRO A 154 -2.44 -9.02 -5.51
C PRO A 154 -1.04 -8.77 -4.93
N LEU A 155 -0.15 -9.74 -5.13
CA LEU A 155 1.27 -9.68 -4.73
C LEU A 155 2.16 -9.48 -5.96
N GLY A 156 3.32 -8.85 -5.77
CA GLY A 156 4.28 -8.61 -6.84
C GLY A 156 4.50 -7.13 -7.15
N GLU A 157 4.90 -6.83 -8.38
CA GLU A 157 5.22 -5.47 -8.85
C GLU A 157 4.19 -5.00 -9.88
N PHE A 158 3.74 -3.75 -9.74
CA PHE A 158 2.70 -3.12 -10.54
C PHE A 158 3.20 -1.78 -11.07
N ILE A 159 2.88 -1.48 -12.32
CA ILE A 159 3.01 -0.14 -12.90
C ILE A 159 1.61 0.46 -12.91
N MET A 160 1.40 1.50 -12.11
CA MET A 160 0.09 2.12 -11.94
C MET A 160 0.09 3.53 -12.55
N ILE A 161 -0.98 3.86 -13.25
CA ILE A 161 -1.20 5.20 -13.83
C ILE A 161 -1.97 6.03 -12.80
N LYS A 162 -1.56 7.31 -12.64
CA LYS A 162 -2.23 8.26 -11.76
C LYS A 162 -3.50 8.82 -12.40
#